data_AF-A0A2T5I0X9-F1
#
_entry.id   AF-A0A2T5I0X9-F1
#
_cell.length_a   1.000
_cell.length_b   1.000
_cell.length_c   1.000
_cell.angle_alpha   90.00
_cell.angle_beta   90.00
_cell.angle_gamma   90.00
#
_symmetry.space_group_name_H-M   'P 1'
#
loop_
_entity.id
_entity.type
_entity.pdbx_description
1 polymer ?
#
loop_
_entity_poly.entity_id
_entity_poly.type
_entity_poly.pdbx_seq_one_letter_code
_entity_poly.pdbx_strand_id
1 'polypeptide(L)'
;MLTTKQFNLSTQCVLAIAVLAGTTQIASAHTRLETATVNENTRITNNVIIGHGCGEKNVIGTSVVFPDGVDSTITVDGAANAGPLTAFVQNWGNLMQQNYSRAIFSFQDEKTDSNSNVVGFWAGGGNSLPHHLNGYIPFRAGAVVIEPTSCAKSVKFYISIADICEITDTAGFNADTVNLWTHNALGTAYDRTSTTDDGPASLTVIRTSALPASCGTGVAVEVKPSAAQINRDMPIKLDGSQIWPK
;
A
#
# COMPACT_ATOMS: atom_id res chain seq x y z
N MET A 1 -12.76 3.35 71.60
CA MET A 1 -12.71 4.48 70.63
C MET A 1 -11.83 4.08 69.47
N LEU A 2 -12.43 3.70 68.34
CA LEU A 2 -11.83 3.76 67.01
C LEU A 2 -12.98 3.70 66.01
N THR A 3 -13.14 4.79 65.27
CA THR A 3 -14.28 5.14 64.41
C THR A 3 -14.16 4.46 63.05
N THR A 4 -15.20 3.73 62.66
CA THR A 4 -15.38 3.19 61.30
C THR A 4 -15.78 4.32 60.36
N LYS A 5 -14.91 4.70 59.42
CA LYS A 5 -15.30 5.55 58.29
C LYS A 5 -15.87 4.68 57.17
N GLN A 6 -17.14 4.88 56.86
CA GLN A 6 -17.75 4.43 55.61
C GLN A 6 -17.10 5.16 54.43
N PHE A 7 -16.68 4.41 53.41
CA PHE A 7 -16.38 4.96 52.10
C PHE A 7 -17.44 4.44 51.12
N ASN A 8 -18.34 5.34 50.73
CA ASN A 8 -19.14 5.20 49.52
C ASN A 8 -18.29 5.68 48.34
N LEU A 9 -18.00 4.81 47.38
CA LEU A 9 -17.64 5.22 46.03
C LEU A 9 -18.38 4.36 45.00
N SER A 10 -19.49 4.92 44.52
CA SER A 10 -19.94 4.76 43.14
C SER A 10 -18.81 5.18 42.19
N THR A 11 -18.53 4.44 41.12
CA THR A 11 -18.39 4.91 39.71
C THR A 11 -18.08 3.70 38.80
N GLN A 12 -18.79 3.63 37.68
CA GLN A 12 -18.68 2.65 36.61
C GLN A 12 -17.35 2.78 35.86
N CYS A 13 -16.71 1.65 35.50
CA CYS A 13 -15.80 1.57 34.35
C CYS A 13 -16.02 0.21 33.65
N VAL A 14 -16.91 0.18 32.66
CA VAL A 14 -16.96 -0.90 31.68
C VAL A 14 -15.89 -0.58 30.63
N LEU A 15 -14.73 -1.22 30.71
CA LEU A 15 -13.79 -1.22 29.59
C LEU A 15 -14.30 -2.19 28.52
N ALA A 16 -14.78 -1.64 27.40
CA ALA A 16 -14.95 -2.41 26.17
C ALA A 16 -13.56 -2.56 25.51
N ILE A 17 -12.96 -3.74 25.60
CA ILE A 17 -11.75 -4.09 24.86
C ILE A 17 -12.19 -4.50 23.46
N ALA A 18 -12.09 -3.58 22.50
CA ALA A 18 -12.19 -3.92 21.08
C ALA A 18 -10.91 -4.65 20.68
N VAL A 19 -10.97 -5.98 20.56
CA VAL A 19 -9.90 -6.77 19.97
C VAL A 19 -9.91 -6.48 18.47
N LEU A 20 -9.01 -5.60 18.01
CA LEU A 20 -8.70 -5.50 16.59
C LEU A 20 -7.99 -6.78 16.17
N ALA A 21 -8.71 -7.65 15.47
CA ALA A 21 -8.11 -8.72 14.68
C ALA A 21 -7.37 -8.08 13.50
N GLY A 22 -6.10 -7.73 13.69
CA GLY A 22 -5.21 -7.38 12.59
C GLY A 22 -4.97 -8.63 11.74
N THR A 23 -5.41 -8.62 10.49
CA THR A 23 -5.06 -9.66 9.52
C THR A 23 -3.59 -9.50 9.15
N THR A 24 -2.72 -10.29 9.76
CA THR A 24 -1.31 -10.38 9.37
C THR A 24 -1.21 -10.95 7.95
N GLN A 25 -0.55 -10.24 7.05
CA GLN A 25 -0.26 -10.73 5.70
C GLN A 25 0.83 -11.82 5.76
N ILE A 26 0.48 -13.06 6.10
CA ILE A 26 1.44 -14.16 6.13
C ILE A 26 1.60 -14.73 4.71
N ALA A 27 2.45 -14.08 3.92
CA ALA A 27 3.18 -14.71 2.83
C ALA A 27 4.65 -14.36 3.07
N SER A 28 5.40 -15.25 3.71
CA SER A 28 6.75 -15.02 4.25
C SER A 28 7.82 -14.62 3.21
N ALA A 29 7.43 -14.51 1.95
CA ALA A 29 8.29 -14.25 0.81
C ALA A 29 7.91 -12.94 0.07
N HIS A 30 6.63 -12.54 0.07
CA HIS A 30 6.21 -11.42 -0.76
C HIS A 30 6.76 -10.09 -0.24
N THR A 31 7.00 -9.15 -1.16
CA THR A 31 7.24 -7.76 -0.79
C THR A 31 5.96 -7.14 -0.23
N ARG A 32 6.07 -6.51 0.94
CA ARG A 32 4.94 -6.02 1.74
C ARG A 32 5.24 -4.67 2.36
N LEU A 33 4.22 -4.03 2.91
CA LEU A 33 4.43 -2.89 3.77
C LEU A 33 4.80 -3.37 5.18
N GLU A 34 5.73 -2.68 5.84
CA GLU A 34 6.04 -2.92 7.25
C GLU A 34 4.80 -2.73 8.13
N THR A 35 4.08 -1.64 7.91
CA THR A 35 2.78 -1.35 8.54
C THR A 35 1.68 -1.40 7.49
N ALA A 36 0.92 -2.49 7.46
CA ALA A 36 -0.17 -2.71 6.50
C ALA A 36 -1.51 -2.11 6.95
N THR A 37 -1.64 -1.67 8.21
CA THR A 37 -2.89 -1.11 8.75
C THR A 37 -2.59 0.12 9.60
N VAL A 38 -3.35 1.19 9.35
CA VAL A 38 -3.25 2.46 10.07
C VAL A 38 -4.62 2.98 10.42
N ASN A 39 -4.70 3.80 11.46
CA ASN A 39 -5.91 4.57 11.72
C ASN A 39 -5.99 5.76 10.75
N GLU A 40 -7.20 6.15 10.36
CA GLU A 40 -7.42 7.43 9.68
C GLU A 40 -6.83 8.59 10.49
N ASN A 41 -6.56 9.72 9.84
CA ASN A 41 -5.96 10.90 10.44
C ASN A 41 -4.57 10.68 11.08
N THR A 42 -3.93 9.53 10.83
CA THR A 42 -2.61 9.20 11.37
C THR A 42 -1.56 9.26 10.27
N ARG A 43 -0.49 10.01 10.51
CA ARG A 43 0.70 10.04 9.65
C ARG A 43 1.73 9.06 10.20
N ILE A 44 2.31 8.24 9.34
CA ILE A 44 3.38 7.30 9.70
C ILE A 44 4.56 7.39 8.75
N THR A 45 5.73 6.98 9.23
CA THR A 45 6.81 6.48 8.37
C THR A 45 6.64 4.97 8.25
N ASN A 46 6.82 4.46 7.05
CA ASN A 46 6.59 3.07 6.71
C ASN A 46 7.65 2.63 5.69
N ASN A 47 7.74 1.33 5.43
CA ASN A 47 8.68 0.77 4.47
C ASN A 47 7.96 -0.16 3.52
N VAL A 48 8.36 -0.14 2.25
CA VAL A 48 8.23 -1.30 1.38
C VAL A 48 9.37 -2.24 1.73
N ILE A 49 9.04 -3.42 2.23
CA ILE A 49 10.00 -4.46 2.64
C ILE A 49 10.13 -5.46 1.50
N ILE A 50 11.26 -5.43 0.80
CA ILE A 50 11.64 -6.44 -0.18
C ILE A 50 12.10 -7.66 0.59
N GLY A 51 11.35 -8.77 0.48
CA GLY A 51 11.57 -9.97 1.29
C GLY A 51 12.59 -10.95 0.70
N HIS A 52 12.73 -11.00 -0.63
CA HIS A 52 13.70 -11.86 -1.32
C HIS A 52 14.01 -11.37 -2.75
N GLY A 53 15.03 -11.98 -3.36
CA GLY A 53 15.41 -11.81 -4.75
C GLY A 53 14.60 -12.62 -5.77
N CYS A 54 14.94 -12.57 -7.05
CA CYS A 54 14.31 -13.39 -8.09
C CYS A 54 15.00 -14.76 -8.12
N GLY A 55 14.47 -15.71 -7.35
CA GLY A 55 15.21 -16.91 -6.97
C GLY A 55 16.47 -16.54 -6.18
N GLU A 56 17.63 -16.97 -6.68
CA GLU A 56 18.94 -16.65 -6.07
C GLU A 56 19.56 -15.34 -6.61
N LYS A 57 18.86 -14.59 -7.47
CA LYS A 57 19.36 -13.32 -8.00
C LYS A 57 19.03 -12.15 -7.07
N ASN A 58 20.02 -11.30 -6.85
CA ASN A 58 19.85 -10.06 -6.10
C ASN A 58 18.85 -9.10 -6.77
N VAL A 59 18.19 -8.27 -5.97
CA VAL A 59 17.32 -7.19 -6.48
C VAL A 59 18.20 -5.97 -6.80
N ILE A 60 18.06 -5.43 -7.99
CA ILE A 60 18.80 -4.25 -8.49
C ILE A 60 17.93 -2.98 -8.53
N GLY A 61 16.63 -3.12 -8.30
CA GLY A 61 15.73 -1.98 -8.11
C GLY A 61 14.30 -2.43 -7.79
N THR A 62 13.47 -1.47 -7.42
CA THR A 62 12.04 -1.67 -7.17
C THR A 62 11.24 -0.52 -7.75
N SER A 63 10.03 -0.82 -8.21
CA SER A 63 9.04 0.12 -8.71
C SER A 63 7.74 -0.06 -7.93
N VAL A 64 7.22 1.02 -7.35
CA VAL A 64 6.06 1.02 -6.47
C VAL A 64 5.00 1.96 -7.01
N VAL A 65 3.76 1.49 -7.13
CA VAL A 65 2.61 2.26 -7.60
C VAL A 65 1.45 2.14 -6.62
N PHE A 66 1.00 3.28 -6.09
CA PHE A 66 -0.23 3.39 -5.30
C PHE A 66 -1.39 3.73 -6.25
N PRO A 67 -2.61 3.22 -6.01
CA PRO A 67 -3.76 3.57 -6.83
C PRO A 67 -4.00 5.08 -6.77
N ASP A 68 -4.19 5.74 -7.90
CA ASP A 68 -4.31 7.21 -7.96
C ASP A 68 -5.73 7.73 -7.66
N GLY A 69 -6.73 6.84 -7.67
CA GLY A 69 -8.13 7.19 -7.46
C GLY A 69 -8.83 7.85 -8.65
N VAL A 70 -8.16 7.98 -9.80
CA VAL A 70 -8.69 8.62 -11.02
C VAL A 70 -9.53 7.65 -11.82
N ASP A 71 -8.95 6.50 -12.18
CA ASP A 71 -9.59 5.42 -12.92
C ASP A 71 -9.47 4.07 -12.19
N SER A 72 -9.17 4.14 -10.88
CA SER A 72 -9.07 2.98 -10.00
C SER A 72 -10.36 2.17 -9.97
N THR A 73 -10.21 0.84 -9.88
CA THR A 73 -11.35 -0.05 -9.62
C THR A 73 -11.69 -0.01 -8.13
N ILE A 74 -12.93 0.33 -7.81
CA ILE A 74 -13.41 0.45 -6.43
C ILE A 74 -14.48 -0.61 -6.17
N THR A 75 -14.37 -1.31 -5.05
CA THR A 75 -15.42 -2.21 -4.56
C THR A 75 -15.85 -1.83 -3.14
N VAL A 76 -17.13 -2.05 -2.85
CA VAL A 76 -17.74 -1.87 -1.53
C VAL A 76 -18.31 -3.21 -1.11
N ASP A 77 -17.77 -3.79 -0.03
CA ASP A 77 -18.08 -5.16 0.44
C ASP A 77 -18.02 -6.21 -0.70
N GLY A 78 -17.03 -6.04 -1.58
CA GLY A 78 -16.80 -6.91 -2.74
C GLY A 78 -17.65 -6.59 -3.99
N ALA A 79 -18.68 -5.75 -3.88
CA ALA A 79 -19.48 -5.32 -5.02
C ALA A 79 -18.82 -4.13 -5.75
N ALA A 80 -18.85 -4.13 -7.09
CA ALA A 80 -18.29 -3.03 -7.88
C ALA A 80 -19.01 -1.70 -7.59
N ASN A 81 -18.23 -0.62 -7.46
CA ASN A 81 -18.72 0.73 -7.25
C ASN A 81 -18.22 1.65 -8.38
N ALA A 82 -19.15 2.26 -9.11
CA ALA A 82 -18.85 3.18 -10.21
C ALA A 82 -18.63 4.63 -9.77
N GLY A 83 -18.85 4.95 -8.49
CA GLY A 83 -18.61 6.28 -7.93
C GLY A 83 -17.12 6.59 -7.74
N PRO A 84 -16.74 7.87 -7.58
CA PRO A 84 -15.35 8.27 -7.41
C PRO A 84 -14.80 7.89 -6.03
N LEU A 85 -13.48 7.81 -5.89
CA LEU A 85 -12.81 7.58 -4.59
C LEU A 85 -13.15 8.66 -3.56
N THR A 86 -13.43 9.89 -4.01
CA THR A 86 -13.82 11.01 -3.14
C THR A 86 -15.12 10.78 -2.37
N ALA A 87 -15.94 9.80 -2.78
CA ALA A 87 -17.09 9.36 -1.99
C ALA A 87 -16.70 8.64 -0.68
N PHE A 88 -15.43 8.22 -0.55
CA PHE A 88 -14.92 7.46 0.60
C PHE A 88 -13.71 8.10 1.26
N VAL A 89 -12.89 8.88 0.54
CA VAL A 89 -11.66 9.51 1.05
C VAL A 89 -11.53 10.94 0.55
N GLN A 90 -11.36 11.91 1.45
CA GLN A 90 -11.41 13.33 1.11
C GLN A 90 -10.15 13.86 0.44
N ASN A 91 -8.99 13.31 0.81
CA ASN A 91 -7.69 13.91 0.54
C ASN A 91 -6.69 12.94 -0.09
N TRP A 92 -7.18 11.97 -0.86
CA TRP A 92 -6.32 11.03 -1.56
C TRP A 92 -5.51 11.74 -2.66
N GLY A 93 -4.25 11.32 -2.85
CA GLY A 93 -3.25 11.98 -3.69
C GLY A 93 -2.18 12.70 -2.86
N ASN A 94 -0.91 12.60 -3.27
CA ASN A 94 0.24 13.20 -2.57
C ASN A 94 0.46 12.79 -1.10
N LEU A 95 -0.31 11.81 -0.60
CA LEU A 95 -0.17 11.32 0.78
C LEU A 95 1.00 10.36 0.92
N MET A 96 1.33 9.60 -0.12
CA MET A 96 2.44 8.64 -0.11
C MET A 96 3.65 9.32 -0.74
N GLN A 97 4.64 9.67 0.07
CA GLN A 97 5.87 10.35 -0.38
C GLN A 97 7.09 9.52 -0.03
N GLN A 98 8.03 9.38 -0.97
CA GLN A 98 9.24 8.62 -0.73
C GLN A 98 10.11 9.35 0.30
N ASN A 99 10.63 8.62 1.28
CA ASN A 99 11.67 9.16 2.14
C ASN A 99 13.01 8.90 1.45
N TYR A 100 13.80 9.95 1.28
CA TYR A 100 15.11 9.80 0.64
C TYR A 100 16.01 8.86 1.44
N SER A 101 16.39 7.71 0.86
CA SER A 101 17.37 6.78 1.44
C SER A 101 18.23 6.12 0.37
N ARG A 102 19.55 6.10 0.58
CA ARG A 102 20.52 5.38 -0.27
C ARG A 102 21.11 4.15 0.42
N ALA A 103 20.39 3.59 1.40
CA ALA A 103 20.88 2.46 2.18
C ALA A 103 21.13 1.20 1.35
N ILE A 104 20.38 1.04 0.25
CA ILE A 104 20.47 -0.13 -0.65
C ILE A 104 20.86 0.32 -2.06
N PHE A 105 20.08 1.24 -2.65
CA PHE A 105 20.23 1.68 -4.03
C PHE A 105 20.77 3.11 -4.13
N SER A 106 21.44 3.43 -5.23
CA SER A 106 22.07 4.74 -5.44
C SER A 106 21.11 5.79 -5.99
N PHE A 107 20.12 5.38 -6.78
CA PHE A 107 19.16 6.26 -7.42
C PHE A 107 17.76 5.96 -6.89
N GLN A 108 16.95 7.00 -6.80
CA GLN A 108 15.54 6.93 -6.42
C GLN A 108 14.85 8.20 -6.88
N ASP A 109 13.55 8.10 -7.14
CA ASP A 109 12.71 9.26 -7.38
C ASP A 109 11.24 8.93 -7.16
N GLU A 110 10.45 9.97 -6.97
CA GLU A 110 8.99 9.88 -6.96
C GLU A 110 8.45 9.77 -8.39
N LYS A 111 7.35 9.04 -8.54
CA LYS A 111 6.58 8.97 -9.79
C LYS A 111 5.40 9.92 -9.64
N THR A 112 5.24 10.84 -10.58
CA THR A 112 4.18 11.84 -10.54
C THR A 112 3.23 11.73 -11.73
N ASP A 113 1.94 11.99 -11.49
CA ASP A 113 0.95 12.18 -12.56
C ASP A 113 1.14 13.55 -13.26
N SER A 114 0.25 13.85 -14.22
CA SER A 114 0.27 15.12 -14.96
C SER A 114 0.01 16.37 -14.08
N ASN A 115 -0.54 16.20 -12.89
CA ASN A 115 -0.81 17.26 -11.92
C ASN A 115 0.28 17.36 -10.84
N SER A 116 1.41 16.65 -11.02
CA SER A 116 2.48 16.54 -10.02
C SER A 116 2.05 15.87 -8.71
N ASN A 117 0.97 15.08 -8.71
CA ASN A 117 0.67 14.22 -7.58
C ASN A 117 1.59 13.00 -7.60
N VAL A 118 2.19 12.69 -6.46
CA VAL A 118 2.94 11.45 -6.27
C VAL A 118 1.98 10.27 -6.31
N VAL A 119 2.20 9.38 -7.28
CA VAL A 119 1.44 8.13 -7.51
C VAL A 119 2.27 6.89 -7.18
N GLY A 120 3.54 7.07 -6.83
CA GLY A 120 4.48 5.98 -6.62
C GLY A 120 5.89 6.48 -6.45
N PHE A 121 6.82 5.55 -6.41
CA PHE A 121 8.25 5.86 -6.42
C PHE A 121 9.04 4.68 -6.97
N TRP A 122 10.31 4.91 -7.23
CA TRP A 122 11.26 3.84 -7.54
C TRP A 122 12.57 4.06 -6.80
N ALA A 123 13.33 2.99 -6.63
CA ALA A 123 14.73 3.03 -6.19
C ALA A 123 15.50 1.93 -6.90
N GLY A 124 16.72 2.19 -7.35
CA GLY A 124 17.50 1.20 -8.08
C GLY A 124 18.90 1.66 -8.48
N GLY A 125 19.66 0.72 -9.04
CA GLY A 125 21.02 0.94 -9.52
C GLY A 125 22.07 1.14 -8.41
N GLY A 126 23.33 1.14 -8.81
CA GLY A 126 24.45 1.15 -7.87
C GLY A 126 24.67 -0.22 -7.25
N ASN A 127 24.41 -0.36 -5.96
CA ASN A 127 24.50 -1.65 -5.27
C ASN A 127 23.23 -2.50 -5.53
N SER A 128 23.28 -3.77 -5.16
CA SER A 128 22.15 -4.70 -5.24
C SER A 128 21.79 -5.21 -3.84
N LEU A 129 20.52 -5.51 -3.59
CA LEU A 129 20.06 -6.17 -2.38
C LEU A 129 20.35 -7.66 -2.50
N PRO A 130 21.20 -8.26 -1.63
CA PRO A 130 21.42 -9.69 -1.61
C PRO A 130 20.10 -10.47 -1.50
N HIS A 131 19.91 -11.48 -2.34
CA HIS A 131 18.64 -12.23 -2.48
C HIS A 131 18.08 -12.83 -1.18
N HIS A 132 18.92 -13.03 -0.16
CA HIS A 132 18.57 -13.62 1.14
C HIS A 132 18.40 -12.59 2.28
N LEU A 133 18.51 -11.28 1.98
CA LEU A 133 18.35 -10.21 2.96
C LEU A 133 17.10 -9.37 2.68
N ASN A 134 16.49 -8.86 3.74
CA ASN A 134 15.39 -7.92 3.63
C ASN A 134 15.91 -6.52 3.27
N GLY A 135 15.26 -5.89 2.30
CA GLY A 135 15.50 -4.48 1.94
C GLY A 135 14.36 -3.60 2.40
N TYR A 136 14.66 -2.44 2.98
CA TYR A 136 13.66 -1.47 3.44
C TYR A 136 13.74 -0.21 2.58
N ILE A 137 12.67 0.08 1.85
CA ILE A 137 12.52 1.28 1.03
C ILE A 137 11.54 2.22 1.75
N PRO A 138 12.05 3.28 2.43
CA PRO A 138 11.24 4.07 3.32
C PRO A 138 10.37 5.06 2.57
N PHE A 139 9.17 5.27 3.09
CA PHE A 139 8.24 6.28 2.64
C PHE A 139 7.42 6.81 3.82
N ARG A 140 6.75 7.92 3.59
CA ARG A 140 5.79 8.51 4.50
C ARG A 140 4.40 8.27 3.96
N ALA A 141 3.53 7.71 4.79
CA ALA A 141 2.09 7.75 4.59
C ALA A 141 1.51 8.95 5.34
N GLY A 142 0.92 9.88 4.60
CA GLY A 142 0.16 11.01 5.13
C GLY A 142 -1.11 10.56 5.84
N ALA A 143 -1.72 11.49 6.57
CA ALA A 143 -2.97 11.29 7.28
C ALA A 143 -4.13 11.18 6.28
N VAL A 144 -4.56 9.95 5.98
CA VAL A 144 -5.75 9.71 5.14
C VAL A 144 -7.01 10.06 5.92
N VAL A 145 -7.89 10.85 5.32
CA VAL A 145 -9.17 11.27 5.91
C VAL A 145 -10.30 10.52 5.21
N ILE A 146 -10.98 9.61 5.92
CA ILE A 146 -12.17 8.95 5.36
C ILE A 146 -13.31 9.96 5.34
N GLU A 147 -14.00 10.06 4.21
CA GLU A 147 -15.13 10.99 3.99
C GLU A 147 -16.17 10.83 5.12
N PRO A 148 -16.34 11.85 5.99
CA PRO A 148 -17.18 11.76 7.20
C PRO A 148 -18.62 11.36 6.92
N THR A 149 -19.15 11.73 5.75
CA THR A 149 -20.53 11.37 5.35
C THR A 149 -20.64 9.95 4.77
N SER A 150 -19.52 9.31 4.43
CA SER A 150 -19.51 7.96 3.88
C SER A 150 -19.76 6.90 4.95
N CYS A 151 -20.22 5.72 4.53
CA CYS A 151 -20.33 4.56 5.41
C CYS A 151 -19.06 3.71 5.50
N ALA A 152 -17.93 4.16 4.94
CA ALA A 152 -16.69 3.39 4.95
C ALA A 152 -16.16 3.23 6.38
N LYS A 153 -16.04 1.99 6.86
CA LYS A 153 -15.36 1.69 8.13
C LYS A 153 -13.87 1.43 7.92
N SER A 154 -13.50 1.06 6.69
CA SER A 154 -12.12 0.86 6.27
C SER A 154 -11.99 1.12 4.78
N VAL A 155 -10.82 1.62 4.38
CA VAL A 155 -10.44 1.75 2.97
C VAL A 155 -9.10 1.04 2.78
N LYS A 156 -9.07 0.00 1.96
CA LYS A 156 -7.88 -0.78 1.64
C LYS A 156 -7.37 -0.41 0.26
N PHE A 157 -6.15 0.10 0.19
CA PHE A 157 -5.46 0.41 -1.05
C PHE A 157 -4.50 -0.72 -1.41
N TYR A 158 -4.64 -1.29 -2.61
CA TYR A 158 -3.72 -2.29 -3.14
C TYR A 158 -2.57 -1.62 -3.87
N ILE A 159 -1.35 -1.99 -3.50
CA ILE A 159 -0.12 -1.33 -3.95
C ILE A 159 0.61 -2.32 -4.84
N SER A 160 0.81 -1.92 -6.09
CA SER A 160 1.49 -2.73 -7.09
C SER A 160 3.00 -2.49 -6.98
N ILE A 161 3.76 -3.56 -6.84
CA ILE A 161 5.21 -3.50 -6.65
C ILE A 161 5.90 -4.45 -7.63
N ALA A 162 6.99 -4.01 -8.24
CA ALA A 162 7.87 -4.86 -9.04
C ALA A 162 9.29 -4.78 -8.50
N ASP A 163 9.83 -5.91 -8.06
CA ASP A 163 11.24 -6.02 -7.66
C ASP A 163 12.04 -6.60 -8.81
N ILE A 164 12.99 -5.81 -9.29
CA ILE A 164 13.72 -6.02 -10.54
C ILE A 164 15.05 -6.66 -10.20
N CYS A 165 15.33 -7.81 -10.78
CA CYS A 165 16.61 -8.51 -10.62
C CYS A 165 17.45 -8.47 -11.88
N GLU A 166 16.83 -8.20 -13.03
CA GLU A 166 17.48 -8.04 -14.32
C GLU A 166 16.79 -6.94 -15.15
N ILE A 167 17.57 -6.13 -15.87
CA ILE A 167 17.01 -5.15 -16.79
C ILE A 167 16.58 -5.87 -18.07
N THR A 168 15.28 -6.06 -18.23
CA THR A 168 14.68 -6.72 -19.40
C THR A 168 13.56 -5.86 -19.98
N ASP A 169 13.14 -6.20 -21.20
CA ASP A 169 11.84 -5.80 -21.71
C ASP A 169 10.71 -6.61 -21.02
N THR A 170 9.46 -6.35 -21.38
CA THR A 170 8.30 -7.09 -20.85
C THR A 170 8.21 -8.52 -21.37
N ALA A 171 8.81 -8.84 -22.53
CA ALA A 171 8.84 -10.20 -23.05
C ALA A 171 9.79 -11.10 -22.24
N GLY A 172 10.80 -10.52 -21.59
CA GLY A 172 11.73 -11.18 -20.68
C GLY A 172 11.21 -11.37 -19.25
N PHE A 173 9.99 -10.94 -18.90
CA PHE A 173 9.47 -11.07 -17.55
C PHE A 173 9.22 -12.53 -17.18
N ASN A 174 9.84 -12.96 -16.08
CA ASN A 174 9.65 -14.26 -15.43
C ASN A 174 10.20 -14.19 -13.99
N ALA A 175 10.04 -15.29 -13.24
CA ALA A 175 10.44 -15.36 -11.83
C ALA A 175 11.95 -15.21 -11.56
N ASP A 176 12.80 -15.26 -12.59
CA ASP A 176 14.24 -15.02 -12.49
C ASP A 176 14.65 -13.59 -12.88
N THR A 177 13.74 -12.78 -13.44
CA THR A 177 14.05 -11.42 -13.92
C THR A 177 13.32 -10.34 -13.14
N VAL A 178 12.08 -10.61 -12.73
CA VAL A 178 11.26 -9.70 -11.92
C VAL A 178 10.29 -10.47 -11.02
N ASN A 179 10.20 -10.04 -9.76
CA ASN A 179 9.10 -10.43 -8.88
C ASN A 179 7.97 -9.39 -9.00
N LEU A 180 6.84 -9.82 -9.55
CA LEU A 180 5.65 -8.98 -9.69
C LEU A 180 4.70 -9.22 -8.52
N TRP A 181 4.57 -8.21 -7.66
CA TRP A 181 3.61 -8.14 -6.56
C TRP A 181 2.45 -7.24 -6.97
N THR A 182 1.74 -7.69 -7.99
CA THR A 182 0.65 -7.00 -8.67
C THR A 182 -0.57 -7.93 -8.73
N HIS A 183 -1.71 -7.39 -9.18
CA HIS A 183 -2.91 -8.18 -9.43
C HIS A 183 -2.73 -9.11 -10.63
N ASN A 184 -3.50 -10.20 -10.69
CA ASN A 184 -3.31 -11.25 -11.71
C ASN A 184 -3.98 -10.97 -13.07
N ALA A 185 -4.95 -10.07 -13.13
CA ALA A 185 -5.83 -9.93 -14.29
C ALA A 185 -6.27 -8.48 -14.53
N LEU A 186 -5.33 -7.54 -14.48
CA LEU A 186 -5.60 -6.16 -14.90
C LEU A 186 -5.52 -6.01 -16.42
N GLY A 187 -4.94 -6.98 -17.12
CA GLY A 187 -4.70 -6.92 -18.57
C GLY A 187 -3.41 -6.18 -18.92
N THR A 188 -2.40 -6.25 -18.06
CA THR A 188 -1.10 -5.59 -18.26
C THR A 188 0.04 -6.58 -18.39
N ALA A 189 1.16 -6.14 -18.94
CA ALA A 189 2.40 -6.94 -18.94
C ALA A 189 2.96 -7.16 -17.51
N TYR A 190 2.45 -6.42 -16.53
CA TYR A 190 2.85 -6.51 -15.13
C TYR A 190 1.92 -7.42 -14.33
N ASP A 191 0.97 -8.11 -14.95
CA ASP A 191 0.05 -9.00 -14.24
C ASP A 191 0.81 -10.18 -13.63
N ARG A 192 0.58 -10.45 -12.34
CA ARG A 192 1.19 -11.58 -11.65
C ARG A 192 0.54 -12.88 -12.12
N THR A 193 1.36 -13.86 -12.50
CA THR A 193 0.84 -15.21 -12.79
C THR A 193 0.71 -16.02 -11.50
N SER A 194 -0.52 -16.17 -11.00
CA SER A 194 -0.84 -16.95 -9.79
C SER A 194 -2.28 -17.46 -9.82
N THR A 195 -2.57 -18.52 -9.05
CA THR A 195 -3.94 -19.01 -8.83
C THR A 195 -4.73 -18.15 -7.85
N THR A 196 -4.04 -17.36 -7.01
CA THR A 196 -4.63 -16.43 -6.05
C THR A 196 -4.23 -14.99 -6.35
N ASP A 197 -5.17 -14.05 -6.18
CA ASP A 197 -4.95 -12.59 -6.36
C ASP A 197 -4.43 -11.95 -5.06
N ASP A 198 -3.37 -12.52 -4.50
CA ASP A 198 -2.73 -12.10 -3.24
C ASP A 198 -1.34 -11.45 -3.47
N GLY A 199 -1.04 -11.11 -4.72
CA GLY A 199 0.23 -10.49 -5.11
C GLY A 199 0.49 -9.15 -4.44
N PRO A 200 -0.40 -8.14 -4.57
CA PRO A 200 -0.14 -6.79 -4.12
C PRO A 200 0.07 -6.68 -2.61
N ALA A 201 0.91 -5.72 -2.22
CA ALA A 201 0.89 -5.22 -0.85
C ALA A 201 -0.39 -4.41 -0.61
N SER A 202 -0.72 -4.12 0.65
CA SER A 202 -1.87 -3.26 0.92
C SER A 202 -1.67 -2.36 2.12
N LEU A 203 -2.23 -1.16 2.03
CA LEU A 203 -2.43 -0.25 3.16
C LEU A 203 -3.93 -0.17 3.47
N THR A 204 -4.33 -0.62 4.65
CA THR A 204 -5.70 -0.49 5.16
C THR A 204 -5.79 0.67 6.12
N VAL A 205 -6.62 1.66 5.80
CA VAL A 205 -6.98 2.77 6.68
C VAL A 205 -8.25 2.40 7.43
N ILE A 206 -8.21 2.41 8.75
CA ILE A 206 -9.33 2.09 9.63
C ILE A 206 -9.95 3.38 10.15
N ARG A 207 -11.28 3.50 10.03
CA ARG A 207 -12.03 4.60 10.62
C ARG A 207 -11.97 4.52 12.14
N THR A 208 -11.74 5.68 12.76
CA THR A 208 -11.76 5.87 14.22
C THR A 208 -12.83 6.87 14.65
N SER A 209 -13.25 7.75 13.74
CA SER A 209 -14.42 8.61 13.89
C SER A 209 -15.73 7.83 13.90
N ALA A 210 -16.77 8.43 14.48
CA ALA A 210 -18.10 7.81 14.49
C ALA A 210 -18.66 7.69 13.07
N LEU A 211 -19.19 6.51 12.74
CA LEU A 211 -19.98 6.31 11.53
C LEU A 211 -21.26 7.16 11.58
N PRO A 212 -21.76 7.66 10.44
CA PRO A 212 -23.10 8.21 10.37
C PRO A 212 -24.13 7.19 10.87
N ALA A 213 -25.16 7.66 11.60
CA ALA A 213 -26.14 6.77 12.22
C ALA A 213 -26.87 5.84 11.23
N SER A 214 -26.99 6.26 9.97
CA SER A 214 -27.60 5.47 8.89
C SER A 214 -26.73 4.30 8.39
N CYS A 215 -25.45 4.26 8.75
CA CYS A 215 -24.49 3.32 8.16
C CYS A 215 -24.43 1.95 8.84
N GLY A 216 -25.15 1.74 9.95
CA GLY A 216 -25.08 0.49 10.70
C GLY A 216 -23.64 0.15 11.09
N THR A 217 -23.15 -1.03 10.69
CA THR A 217 -21.78 -1.49 10.97
C THR A 217 -20.72 -0.88 10.04
N GLY A 218 -21.13 -0.13 9.01
CA GLY A 218 -20.26 0.39 7.96
C GLY A 218 -19.77 -0.68 6.98
N VAL A 219 -19.19 -0.20 5.87
CA VAL A 219 -18.76 -1.01 4.71
C VAL A 219 -17.24 -1.01 4.55
N ALA A 220 -16.69 -2.09 4.02
CA ALA A 220 -15.28 -2.16 3.63
C ALA A 220 -15.12 -1.72 2.17
N VAL A 221 -14.27 -0.71 1.95
CA VAL A 221 -13.94 -0.21 0.61
C VAL A 221 -12.58 -0.74 0.21
N GLU A 222 -12.45 -1.21 -1.03
CA GLU A 222 -11.19 -1.61 -1.61
C GLU A 222 -10.91 -0.83 -2.89
N VAL A 223 -9.65 -0.44 -3.08
CA VAL A 223 -9.20 0.42 -4.17
C VAL A 223 -8.02 -0.25 -4.86
N LYS A 224 -8.19 -0.58 -6.14
CA LYS A 224 -7.18 -1.22 -6.98
C LYS A 224 -6.75 -0.26 -8.10
N PRO A 225 -5.46 -0.21 -8.46
CA PRO A 225 -5.01 0.57 -9.60
C PRO A 225 -5.64 0.04 -10.90
N SER A 226 -5.81 0.90 -11.89
CA SER A 226 -6.31 0.51 -13.21
C SER A 226 -5.19 -0.08 -14.07
N ALA A 227 -5.56 -0.77 -15.15
CA ALA A 227 -4.60 -1.21 -16.16
C ALA A 227 -3.85 -0.03 -16.80
N ALA A 228 -4.54 1.08 -17.06
CA ALA A 228 -3.95 2.28 -17.65
C ALA A 228 -2.94 2.93 -16.70
N GLN A 229 -3.27 3.00 -15.41
CA GLN A 229 -2.36 3.49 -14.38
C GLN A 229 -1.11 2.62 -14.29
N ILE A 230 -1.27 1.29 -14.19
CA ILE A 230 -0.12 0.38 -14.10
C ILE A 230 0.79 0.49 -15.33
N ASN A 231 0.22 0.53 -16.54
CA ASN A 231 1.02 0.72 -17.75
C ASN A 231 1.76 2.07 -17.79
N ARG A 232 1.15 3.12 -17.24
CA ARG A 232 1.72 4.48 -17.21
C ARG A 232 2.83 4.61 -16.16
N ASP A 233 2.59 4.09 -14.96
CA ASP A 233 3.37 4.43 -13.76
C ASP A 233 4.30 3.31 -13.30
N MET A 234 4.09 2.05 -13.70
CA MET A 234 5.02 0.96 -13.33
C MET A 234 6.41 1.11 -13.96
N PRO A 235 6.58 1.60 -15.21
CA PRO A 235 7.91 1.84 -15.76
C PRO A 235 8.78 2.76 -14.89
N ILE A 236 10.08 2.48 -14.83
CA ILE A 236 11.09 3.34 -14.22
C ILE A 236 11.67 4.24 -15.30
N LYS A 237 11.69 5.55 -15.02
CA LYS A 237 12.31 6.56 -15.88
C LYS A 237 13.41 7.28 -15.10
N LEU A 238 14.55 7.45 -15.74
CA LEU A 238 15.69 8.24 -15.24
C LEU A 238 16.03 9.28 -16.30
N ASP A 239 16.06 10.55 -15.90
CA ASP A 239 16.33 11.70 -16.79
C ASP A 239 15.42 11.70 -18.04
N GLY A 240 14.14 11.37 -17.85
CA GLY A 240 13.13 11.31 -18.92
C GLY A 240 13.18 10.06 -19.80
N SER A 241 14.20 9.22 -19.67
CA SER A 241 14.34 7.97 -20.43
C SER A 241 13.83 6.78 -19.62
N GLN A 242 13.00 5.93 -20.22
CA GLN A 242 12.59 4.68 -19.60
C GLN A 242 13.79 3.72 -19.53
N ILE A 243 14.11 3.25 -18.33
CA ILE A 243 15.24 2.33 -18.07
C ILE A 243 14.77 0.92 -17.72
N TRP A 244 13.51 0.77 -17.29
CA TRP A 244 12.87 -0.53 -17.07
C TRP A 244 11.34 -0.41 -17.22
N PRO A 245 10.66 -1.38 -17.86
CA PRO A 245 11.25 -2.36 -18.77
C PRO A 245 11.95 -1.65 -19.94
N LYS A 246 13.02 -2.23 -20.48
CA LYS A 246 13.85 -1.60 -21.53
C LYS A 246 13.30 -1.85 -22.93
#